data_AF-A0A377Z560-F1
#
_entry.id   AF-A0A377Z560-F1
#
_cell.length_a   1.000
_cell.length_b   1.000
_cell.length_c   1.000
_cell.angle_alpha   90.00
_cell.angle_beta   90.00
_cell.angle_gamma   90.00
#
_symmetry.space_group_name_H-M   'P 1'
#
loop_
_entity.id
_entity.type
_entity.pdbx_description
1 polymer ?
#
loop_
_entity_poly.entity_id
_entity_poly.type
_entity_poly.pdbx_seq_one_letter_code
_entity_poly.pdbx_strand_id
1 'polypeptide(L)'
;MDTIIPILFLGLSFFSMITYFKSPEKLAMRVAKGVAAFLASIAAFGAFLGGDYALSLPIAFIVLFLTIRQLKTSKTLSSVTHQPISFSTPKEPISKRKPDSEFRNIAFEYTDLNGNSTHREVDVKEITEQHITGYCHSRRQLRTFRLDRIDNSEIVVRDTGELINVYDWIVQLYGE
;
A
#
# COMPACT_ATOMS: atom_id res chain seq x y z
N MET A 1 -15.75 31.34 -20.64
CA MET A 1 -15.58 30.15 -19.77
C MET A 1 -14.97 28.98 -20.53
N ASP A 2 -14.78 29.13 -21.84
CA ASP A 2 -14.51 28.06 -22.81
C ASP A 2 -13.06 27.57 -22.80
N THR A 3 -12.15 28.35 -22.21
CA THR A 3 -10.73 28.01 -22.07
C THR A 3 -10.38 27.44 -20.70
N ILE A 4 -11.23 27.61 -19.69
CA ILE A 4 -10.94 27.16 -18.31
C ILE A 4 -11.12 25.65 -18.18
N ILE A 5 -12.18 25.12 -18.79
CA ILE A 5 -12.53 23.70 -18.80
C ILE A 5 -11.45 22.84 -19.49
N PRO A 6 -10.93 23.17 -20.70
CA PRO A 6 -9.85 22.41 -21.34
C PRO A 6 -8.55 22.41 -20.52
N ILE A 7 -8.22 23.52 -19.85
CA ILE A 7 -7.04 23.62 -18.99
C ILE A 7 -7.19 22.72 -17.76
N LEU A 8 -8.39 22.63 -17.17
CA LEU A 8 -8.69 21.71 -16.09
C LEU A 8 -8.54 20.24 -16.50
N PHE A 9 -9.02 19.86 -17.68
CA PHE A 9 -8.84 18.50 -18.21
C PHE A 9 -7.37 18.16 -18.44
N LEU A 10 -6.60 19.10 -18.97
CA LEU A 10 -5.16 18.92 -19.18
C LEU A 10 -4.44 18.75 -17.83
N GLY A 11 -4.77 19.59 -16.85
CA GLY A 11 -4.25 19.51 -15.49
C GLY A 11 -4.60 18.18 -14.80
N LEU A 12 -5.82 17.70 -14.97
CA LEU A 12 -6.28 16.42 -14.42
C LEU A 12 -5.51 15.24 -15.02
N SER A 13 -5.23 15.29 -16.32
CA SER A 13 -4.44 14.29 -17.04
C SER A 13 -3.00 14.20 -16.51
N PHE A 14 -2.31 15.35 -16.38
CA PHE A 14 -0.96 15.39 -15.82
C PHE A 14 -0.93 14.96 -14.35
N PHE A 15 -1.92 15.38 -13.56
CA PHE A 15 -2.03 15.00 -12.15
C PHE A 15 -2.29 13.49 -11.97
N SER A 16 -3.19 12.93 -12.79
CA SER A 16 -3.44 11.49 -12.84
C SER A 16 -2.17 10.73 -13.22
N MET A 17 -1.39 11.21 -14.19
CA MET A 17 -0.13 10.57 -14.56
C MET A 17 0.86 10.54 -13.39
N ILE A 18 1.11 11.69 -12.74
CA ILE A 18 2.08 11.80 -11.63
C ILE A 18 1.69 10.93 -10.43
N THR A 19 0.42 10.99 -10.00
CA THR A 19 -0.08 10.18 -8.87
C THR A 19 0.06 8.70 -9.16
N TYR A 20 -0.15 8.33 -10.41
CA TYR A 20 -0.07 6.96 -10.85
C TYR A 20 1.37 6.45 -10.95
N PHE A 21 2.33 7.34 -11.17
CA PHE A 21 3.76 7.08 -11.00
C PHE A 21 4.22 6.95 -9.52
N LYS A 22 3.31 6.89 -8.55
CA LYS A 22 3.67 6.69 -7.14
C LYS A 22 3.08 5.42 -6.50
N SER A 23 2.28 4.64 -7.25
CA SER A 23 1.67 3.41 -6.72
C SER A 23 2.71 2.27 -6.56
N PRO A 24 2.75 1.55 -5.43
CA PRO A 24 3.67 0.42 -5.17
C PRO A 24 3.22 -0.91 -5.80
N GLU A 25 2.18 -0.88 -6.64
CA GLU A 25 1.69 -2.05 -7.38
C GLU A 25 2.71 -2.53 -8.42
N LYS A 26 2.63 -3.81 -8.83
CA LYS A 26 3.44 -4.36 -9.94
C LYS A 26 3.40 -3.39 -11.12
N LEU A 27 4.57 -3.07 -11.68
CA LEU A 27 4.76 -2.01 -12.69
C LEU A 27 3.77 -2.10 -13.87
N ALA A 28 3.34 -3.30 -14.25
CA ALA A 28 2.32 -3.51 -15.28
C ALA A 28 0.91 -3.07 -14.86
N MET A 29 0.46 -3.45 -13.66
CA MET A 29 -0.85 -3.08 -13.12
C MET A 29 -0.91 -1.60 -12.79
N ARG A 30 0.25 -1.04 -12.42
CA ARG A 30 0.55 0.38 -12.55
C ARG A 30 0.36 0.74 -14.02
N VAL A 31 1.31 0.83 -14.94
CA VAL A 31 1.10 1.38 -16.31
C VAL A 31 -0.33 1.23 -16.93
N ALA A 32 -0.96 0.04 -16.87
CA ALA A 32 -2.38 -0.18 -17.21
C ALA A 32 -3.42 0.83 -16.66
N LYS A 33 -3.62 1.01 -15.34
CA LYS A 33 -4.71 1.92 -14.87
C LYS A 33 -4.41 3.40 -15.16
N GLY A 34 -3.13 3.77 -15.32
CA GLY A 34 -2.70 5.12 -15.68
C GLY A 34 -3.00 5.42 -17.14
N VAL A 35 -2.68 4.48 -18.02
CA VAL A 35 -3.05 4.54 -19.44
C VAL A 35 -4.58 4.55 -19.58
N ALA A 36 -5.30 3.75 -18.80
CA ALA A 36 -6.77 3.74 -18.83
C ALA A 36 -7.38 5.08 -18.39
N ALA A 37 -6.90 5.67 -17.29
CA ALA A 37 -7.36 6.99 -16.82
C ALA A 37 -7.02 8.12 -17.81
N PHE A 38 -5.85 8.04 -18.45
CA PHE A 38 -5.43 8.97 -19.49
C PHE A 38 -6.32 8.90 -20.74
N LEU A 39 -6.58 7.69 -21.24
CA LEU A 39 -7.47 7.47 -22.39
C LEU A 39 -8.92 7.89 -22.08
N ALA A 40 -9.41 7.62 -20.87
CA ALA A 40 -10.73 8.08 -20.43
C ALA A 40 -10.82 9.61 -20.37
N SER A 41 -9.75 10.28 -19.96
CA SER A 41 -9.68 11.75 -19.95
C SER A 41 -9.66 12.34 -21.37
N ILE A 42 -8.95 11.70 -22.30
CA ILE A 42 -8.97 12.08 -23.73
C ILE A 42 -10.36 11.87 -24.33
N ALA A 43 -11.02 10.75 -24.02
CA ALA A 43 -12.37 10.47 -24.49
C ALA A 43 -13.39 11.50 -23.96
N ALA A 44 -13.31 11.86 -22.68
CA ALA A 44 -14.14 12.91 -22.10
C ALA A 44 -13.89 14.27 -22.76
N PHE A 45 -12.64 14.59 -23.06
CA PHE A 45 -12.27 15.81 -23.77
C PHE A 45 -12.83 15.85 -25.20
N GLY A 46 -12.73 14.74 -25.93
CA GLY A 46 -13.31 14.62 -27.27
C GLY A 46 -14.83 14.77 -27.27
N ALA A 47 -15.53 14.13 -26.33
CA ALA A 47 -16.98 14.26 -26.17
C ALA A 47 -17.39 15.70 -25.79
N PHE A 48 -16.59 16.40 -24.99
CA PHE A 48 -16.82 17.81 -24.65
C PHE A 48 -16.70 18.73 -25.88
N LEU A 49 -15.67 18.53 -26.72
CA LEU A 49 -15.54 19.28 -27.99
C LEU A 49 -16.64 18.97 -29.00
N GLY A 50 -17.19 17.75 -28.96
CA GLY A 50 -18.34 17.34 -29.78
C GLY A 50 -19.68 17.90 -29.31
N GLY A 51 -19.73 18.59 -28.16
CA GLY A 51 -20.97 19.11 -27.58
C GLY A 51 -21.79 18.09 -26.78
N ASP A 52 -21.31 16.85 -26.64
CA ASP A 52 -21.97 15.77 -25.90
C ASP A 52 -21.62 15.82 -24.41
N TYR A 53 -22.15 16.85 -23.74
CA TYR A 53 -21.92 17.08 -22.30
C TYR A 53 -22.49 15.98 -21.39
N ALA A 54 -23.50 15.26 -21.88
CA ALA A 54 -24.11 14.14 -21.17
C ALA A 54 -23.14 12.97 -20.93
N LEU A 55 -22.16 12.79 -21.82
CA LEU A 55 -21.13 11.76 -21.69
C LEU A 55 -19.84 12.31 -21.08
N SER A 56 -19.46 13.55 -21.39
CA SER A 56 -18.18 14.10 -20.93
C SER A 56 -18.12 14.35 -19.42
N LEU A 57 -19.19 14.89 -18.83
CA LEU A 57 -19.26 15.19 -17.40
C LEU A 57 -19.17 13.94 -16.49
N PRO A 58 -19.95 12.86 -16.68
CA PRO A 58 -19.86 11.69 -15.81
C PRO A 58 -18.51 10.97 -15.91
N ILE A 59 -17.92 10.88 -17.12
CA ILE A 59 -16.60 10.28 -17.29
C ILE A 59 -15.54 11.08 -16.52
N ALA A 60 -15.58 12.41 -16.62
CA ALA A 60 -14.68 13.28 -15.87
C ALA A 60 -14.82 13.11 -14.35
N PHE A 61 -16.05 13.03 -13.83
CA PHE A 61 -16.32 12.80 -12.41
C PHE A 61 -15.82 11.44 -11.93
N ILE A 62 -15.99 10.38 -12.73
CA ILE A 62 -15.50 9.04 -12.39
C ILE A 62 -13.97 9.03 -12.31
N VAL A 63 -13.29 9.62 -13.29
CA VAL A 63 -11.82 9.72 -13.28
C VAL A 63 -11.33 10.57 -12.09
N LEU A 64 -11.98 11.69 -11.81
CA LEU A 64 -11.69 12.53 -10.64
C LEU A 64 -11.89 11.76 -9.32
N PHE A 65 -12.97 10.99 -9.20
CA PHE A 65 -13.24 10.22 -8.00
C PHE A 65 -12.23 9.08 -7.78
N LEU A 66 -11.86 8.36 -8.85
CA LEU A 66 -10.86 7.29 -8.79
C LEU A 66 -9.46 7.83 -8.46
N THR A 67 -9.07 8.99 -9.00
CA THR A 67 -7.80 9.65 -8.66
C THR A 67 -7.78 10.13 -7.21
N ILE A 68 -8.86 10.72 -6.69
CA ILE A 68 -8.97 11.11 -5.28
C ILE A 68 -8.90 9.90 -4.35
N ARG A 69 -9.58 8.79 -4.70
CA ARG A 69 -9.51 7.55 -3.93
C ARG A 69 -8.08 7.02 -3.85
N GLN A 70 -7.37 6.94 -4.98
CA GLN A 70 -5.96 6.52 -4.99
C GLN A 70 -5.05 7.48 -4.22
N LEU A 71 -5.35 8.80 -4.26
CA LEU A 71 -4.58 9.78 -3.49
C LEU A 71 -4.75 9.56 -1.98
N LYS A 72 -5.94 9.22 -1.49
CA LYS A 72 -6.16 8.85 -0.08
C LYS A 72 -5.38 7.61 0.32
N THR A 73 -5.32 6.59 -0.56
CA THR A 73 -4.50 5.40 -0.33
C THR A 73 -2.99 5.72 -0.34
N SER A 74 -2.55 6.71 -1.14
CA SER A 74 -1.13 7.11 -1.23
C SER A 74 -0.66 8.14 -0.20
N LYS A 75 -1.57 8.94 0.39
CA LYS A 75 -1.26 9.97 1.38
C LYS A 75 -0.89 9.38 2.73
N THR A 76 -1.43 8.22 3.09
CA THR A 76 -0.99 7.48 4.28
C THR A 76 0.47 7.01 4.15
N LEU A 77 0.97 6.85 2.91
CA LEU A 77 2.34 6.39 2.64
C LEU A 77 3.35 7.52 2.38
N SER A 78 2.90 8.76 2.10
CA SER A 78 3.80 9.87 1.75
C SER A 78 4.28 10.70 2.94
N SER A 79 3.82 10.43 4.17
CA SER A 79 4.26 11.17 5.36
C SER A 79 5.51 10.61 6.04
N VAL A 80 6.07 9.49 5.56
CA VAL A 80 7.28 8.88 6.16
C VAL A 80 8.37 8.72 5.10
N THR A 81 8.82 9.83 4.52
CA THR A 81 10.13 9.85 3.83
C THR A 81 10.70 11.27 3.90
N HIS A 82 11.41 11.54 5.00
CA HIS A 82 12.62 12.37 4.99
C HIS A 82 13.44 12.09 6.26
N GLN A 83 14.41 11.18 6.17
CA GLN A 83 15.85 11.47 6.34
C GLN A 83 16.63 10.16 6.54
N PRO A 84 17.80 9.99 5.89
CA PRO A 84 18.70 8.89 6.17
C PRO A 84 19.42 9.18 7.48
N ILE A 85 19.00 8.54 8.57
CA ILE A 85 19.75 8.56 9.82
C ILE A 85 20.47 7.22 9.92
N SER A 86 21.71 7.21 9.45
CA SER A 86 22.70 6.19 9.73
C SER A 86 23.16 6.37 11.18
N PHE A 87 22.67 5.55 12.12
CA PHE A 87 23.37 5.36 13.40
C PHE A 87 23.29 3.92 13.90
N SER A 88 24.44 3.54 14.44
CA SER A 88 24.91 2.30 15.04
C SER A 88 24.01 1.67 16.11
N THR A 89 24.04 0.33 16.15
CA THR A 89 23.75 -0.61 17.26
C THR A 89 24.01 -0.08 18.67
N PRO A 90 23.58 -0.77 19.75
CA PRO A 90 22.32 -1.45 20.05
C PRO A 90 21.77 -1.07 21.45
N LYS A 91 20.44 -0.90 21.66
CA LYS A 91 19.89 -0.74 23.03
C LYS A 91 18.45 -1.24 23.22
N GLU A 92 18.36 -2.22 24.11
CA GLU A 92 17.26 -2.75 24.94
C GLU A 92 15.81 -2.90 24.44
N PRO A 93 15.16 -4.04 24.77
CA PRO A 93 13.85 -4.42 24.29
C PRO A 93 12.75 -3.62 24.99
N ILE A 94 11.83 -3.08 24.18
CA ILE A 94 10.62 -2.43 24.66
C ILE A 94 9.72 -3.50 25.30
N SER A 95 9.63 -3.41 26.63
CA SER A 95 8.51 -3.71 27.51
C SER A 95 7.75 -5.04 27.36
N LYS A 96 7.89 -5.86 28.40
CA LYS A 96 7.11 -7.08 28.67
C LYS A 96 5.65 -6.74 29.01
N ARG A 97 4.75 -6.80 28.03
CA ARG A 97 3.37 -7.26 28.26
C ARG A 97 3.15 -8.49 27.42
N LYS A 98 2.38 -9.46 27.94
CA LYS A 98 2.07 -10.71 27.26
C LYS A 98 0.74 -10.47 26.52
N PRO A 99 0.74 -10.02 25.25
CA PRO A 99 -0.47 -9.93 24.45
C PRO A 99 -1.11 -11.31 24.33
N ASP A 100 -2.44 -11.28 24.24
CA ASP A 100 -3.28 -12.45 24.04
C ASP A 100 -2.71 -13.34 22.95
N SER A 101 -2.67 -14.65 23.23
CA SER A 101 -1.96 -15.63 22.40
C SER A 101 -2.52 -15.73 20.98
N GLU A 102 -3.77 -15.33 20.78
CA GLU A 102 -4.54 -15.54 19.54
C GLU A 102 -4.03 -14.72 18.35
N PHE A 103 -3.34 -13.60 18.60
CA PHE A 103 -2.80 -12.75 17.53
C PHE A 103 -1.32 -13.02 17.22
N ARG A 104 -0.68 -13.95 17.93
CA ARG A 104 0.76 -14.22 17.76
C ARG A 104 1.07 -15.18 16.64
N ASN A 105 0.10 -16.00 16.22
CA ASN A 105 0.30 -16.99 15.18
C ASN A 105 -0.10 -16.37 13.84
N ILE A 106 0.87 -16.05 12.99
CA ILE A 106 0.61 -15.35 11.72
C ILE A 106 1.18 -16.11 10.52
N ALA A 107 0.58 -15.89 9.36
CA ALA A 107 1.07 -16.35 8.07
C ALA A 107 1.13 -15.19 7.08
N PHE A 108 2.16 -15.12 6.25
CA PHE A 108 2.33 -14.05 5.26
C PHE A 108 3.23 -14.45 4.10
N GLU A 109 3.08 -13.76 2.97
CA GLU A 109 4.01 -13.86 1.84
C GLU A 109 5.20 -12.92 2.06
N TYR A 110 6.41 -13.44 1.85
CA TYR A 110 7.65 -12.73 2.14
C TYR A 110 8.63 -12.81 0.98
N THR A 111 9.01 -11.66 0.45
CA THR A 111 10.03 -11.54 -0.60
C THR A 111 11.42 -11.35 0.01
N ASP A 112 12.32 -12.29 -0.28
CA ASP A 112 13.71 -12.22 0.18
C ASP A 112 14.57 -11.21 -0.62
N LEU A 113 15.84 -11.06 -0.23
CA LEU A 113 16.80 -10.19 -0.93
C LEU A 113 17.03 -10.57 -2.38
N ASN A 114 16.78 -11.83 -2.72
CA ASN A 114 16.99 -12.38 -4.05
C ASN A 114 15.72 -12.24 -4.91
N GLY A 115 14.66 -11.63 -4.37
CA GLY A 115 13.37 -11.46 -5.04
C GLY A 115 12.49 -12.70 -5.02
N ASN A 116 12.83 -13.73 -4.23
CA ASN A 116 12.00 -14.92 -4.11
C ASN A 116 10.91 -14.68 -3.07
N SER A 117 9.65 -14.65 -3.52
CA SER A 117 8.49 -14.64 -2.63
C SER A 117 8.22 -16.05 -2.12
N THR A 118 7.97 -16.15 -0.82
CA THR A 118 7.75 -17.42 -0.12
C THR A 118 6.74 -17.25 1.00
N HIS A 119 5.85 -18.23 1.12
CA HIS A 119 4.90 -18.30 2.22
C HIS A 119 5.61 -18.62 3.54
N ARG A 120 5.32 -17.83 4.60
CA ARG A 120 5.93 -17.97 5.92
C ARG A 120 4.85 -18.05 6.99
N GLU A 121 4.88 -19.12 7.75
CA GLU A 121 4.16 -19.25 9.03
C GLU A 121 5.12 -18.96 10.17
N VAL A 122 4.72 -18.04 11.06
CA VAL A 122 5.57 -17.51 12.12
C VAL A 122 4.80 -17.38 13.42
N ASP A 123 5.37 -17.93 14.50
CA ASP A 123 4.88 -17.68 15.86
C ASP A 123 5.65 -16.49 16.44
N VAL A 124 4.95 -15.36 16.60
CA VAL A 124 5.56 -14.07 16.92
C VAL A 124 5.97 -14.01 18.38
N LYS A 125 7.26 -13.72 18.58
CA LYS A 125 7.86 -13.54 19.91
C LYS A 125 7.96 -12.07 20.27
N GLU A 126 8.50 -11.26 19.37
CA GLU A 126 8.82 -9.85 19.56
C GLU A 126 8.54 -9.07 18.28
N ILE A 127 8.02 -7.85 18.44
CA ILE A 127 7.73 -6.93 17.34
C ILE A 127 8.49 -5.64 17.64
N THR A 128 9.15 -5.11 16.62
CA THR A 128 9.78 -3.80 16.60
C THR A 128 9.14 -2.99 15.48
N GLU A 129 9.38 -1.68 15.45
CA GLU A 129 8.83 -0.74 14.46
C GLU A 129 9.01 -1.17 12.99
N GLN A 130 10.06 -1.95 12.68
CA GLN A 130 10.40 -2.37 11.32
C GLN A 130 10.55 -3.89 11.15
N HIS A 131 10.49 -4.64 12.25
CA HIS A 131 10.85 -6.05 12.26
C HIS A 131 9.89 -6.88 13.10
N ILE A 132 9.62 -8.11 12.65
CA ILE A 132 8.95 -9.14 13.44
C ILE A 132 9.96 -10.24 13.69
N THR A 133 10.17 -10.61 14.95
CA THR A 133 11.00 -11.75 15.33
C THR A 133 10.11 -12.86 15.87
N GLY A 134 10.23 -14.05 15.29
CA GLY A 134 9.39 -15.19 15.66
C GLY A 134 9.95 -16.51 15.19
N TYR A 135 9.32 -17.59 15.64
CA TYR A 135 9.67 -18.95 15.22
C TYR A 135 9.09 -19.23 13.85
N CYS A 136 9.95 -19.40 12.84
CA CYS A 136 9.51 -19.68 11.48
C CYS A 136 9.38 -21.18 11.25
N HIS A 137 8.17 -21.67 10.98
CA HIS A 137 7.88 -23.11 10.81
C HIS A 137 8.59 -23.71 9.60
N SER A 138 8.65 -22.99 8.49
CA SER A 138 9.32 -23.44 7.26
C SER A 138 10.82 -23.69 7.44
N ARG A 139 11.47 -22.99 8.38
CA ARG A 139 12.91 -23.11 8.67
C ARG A 139 13.21 -23.73 10.02
N ARG A 140 12.18 -24.02 10.81
CA ARG A 140 12.25 -24.58 12.18
C ARG A 140 13.20 -23.83 13.11
N GLN A 141 13.29 -22.51 12.97
CA GLN A 141 14.21 -21.68 13.74
C GLN A 141 13.65 -20.27 13.95
N LEU A 142 14.16 -19.56 14.97
CA LEU A 142 13.88 -18.14 15.16
C LEU A 142 14.45 -17.32 14.00
N ARG A 143 13.63 -16.44 13.44
CA ARG A 143 14.04 -15.51 12.38
C ARG A 143 13.41 -14.15 12.59
N THR A 144 14.11 -13.15 12.07
CA THR A 144 13.64 -11.77 12.01
C THR A 144 13.26 -11.45 10.57
N PHE A 145 12.05 -10.94 10.40
CA PHE A 145 11.45 -10.55 9.13
C PHE A 145 11.30 -9.04 9.13
N ARG A 146 11.57 -8.40 8.00
CA ARG A 146 11.32 -6.97 7.85
C ARG A 146 9.88 -6.74 7.38
N LEU A 147 9.20 -5.77 7.99
CA LEU A 147 7.81 -5.44 7.66
C LEU A 147 7.64 -4.97 6.21
N ASP A 148 8.62 -4.24 5.68
CA ASP A 148 8.61 -3.70 4.32
C ASP A 148 8.76 -4.76 3.22
N ARG A 149 9.09 -6.00 3.59
CA ARG A 149 9.25 -7.15 2.68
C ARG A 149 8.11 -8.15 2.77
N ILE A 150 7.12 -7.86 3.61
CA ILE A 150 5.87 -8.59 3.63
C ILE A 150 5.05 -8.10 2.42
N ASP A 151 4.72 -9.02 1.53
CA ASP A 151 4.03 -8.70 0.30
C ASP A 151 2.65 -8.10 0.62
N ASN A 152 2.29 -7.02 -0.08
CA ASN A 152 1.06 -6.23 0.12
C ASN A 152 0.86 -5.66 1.54
N SER A 153 1.82 -5.81 2.46
CA SER A 153 1.65 -5.47 3.87
C SER A 153 0.43 -6.15 4.52
N GLU A 154 0.11 -7.36 4.08
CA GLU A 154 -0.99 -8.18 4.57
C GLU A 154 -0.46 -9.38 5.34
N ILE A 155 -1.10 -9.70 6.44
CA ILE A 155 -0.87 -10.92 7.21
C ILE A 155 -2.19 -11.65 7.41
N VAL A 156 -2.11 -12.96 7.60
CA VAL A 156 -3.24 -13.80 7.98
C VAL A 156 -3.02 -14.25 9.42
N VAL A 157 -3.97 -13.95 10.30
CA VAL A 157 -3.99 -14.50 11.66
C VAL A 157 -4.39 -15.96 11.55
N ARG A 158 -3.52 -16.89 11.96
CA ARG A 158 -3.74 -18.33 11.72
C ARG A 158 -4.87 -18.92 12.53
N ASP A 159 -5.14 -18.34 13.70
CA ASP A 159 -6.15 -18.84 14.62
C ASP A 159 -7.57 -18.47 14.14
N THR A 160 -7.75 -17.30 13.51
CA THR A 160 -9.06 -16.83 12.99
C THR A 160 -9.20 -16.96 11.47
N GLY A 161 -8.10 -17.05 10.73
CA GLY A 161 -8.05 -16.97 9.27
C GLY A 161 -8.27 -15.55 8.73
N GLU A 162 -8.31 -14.53 9.58
CA GLU A 162 -8.55 -13.14 9.18
C GLU A 162 -7.33 -12.56 8.45
N LEU A 163 -7.59 -11.90 7.32
CA LEU A 163 -6.58 -11.13 6.59
C LEU A 163 -6.63 -9.67 7.04
N ILE A 164 -5.52 -9.22 7.63
CA ILE A 164 -5.39 -7.90 8.25
C ILE A 164 -4.10 -7.22 7.76
N ASN A 165 -4.11 -5.89 7.71
CA ASN A 165 -2.90 -5.14 7.43
C ASN A 165 -1.89 -5.29 8.59
N VAL A 166 -0.61 -5.41 8.26
CA VAL A 166 0.50 -5.52 9.22
C VAL A 166 0.42 -4.47 10.32
N TYR A 167 0.15 -3.20 9.98
CA TYR A 167 0.14 -2.12 10.95
C TYR A 167 -1.11 -2.15 11.85
N ASP A 168 -2.27 -2.46 11.28
CA ASP A 168 -3.52 -2.61 12.03
C ASP A 168 -3.42 -3.79 13.01
N TRP A 169 -2.81 -4.89 12.59
CA TRP A 169 -2.52 -6.03 13.48
C TRP A 169 -1.61 -5.66 14.65
N ILE A 170 -0.54 -4.89 14.41
CA ILE A 170 0.33 -4.40 15.49
C ILE A 170 -0.49 -3.56 16.47
N VAL A 171 -1.34 -2.66 15.97
CA VAL A 171 -2.22 -1.85 16.82
C VAL A 171 -3.17 -2.75 17.61
N GLN A 172 -3.78 -3.77 17.01
CA GLN A 172 -4.68 -4.69 17.70
C GLN A 172 -3.96 -5.54 18.77
N LEU A 173 -2.69 -5.90 18.52
CA LEU A 173 -1.88 -6.68 19.44
C LEU A 173 -1.40 -5.89 20.66
N TYR A 174 -1.29 -4.56 20.56
CA TYR A 174 -0.89 -3.67 21.67
C TYR A 174 -2.02 -2.77 22.19
N GLY A 175 -3.16 -2.76 21.51
CA GLY A 175 -4.30 -1.89 21.77
C GLY A 175 -5.29 -2.52 22.73
N GLU A 176 -5.01 -2.35 24.03
CA GLU A 176 -6.04 -2.11 25.06
C GLU A 176 -5.65 -0.86 25.86
#